data_AF-A0A7Y5NWV6-F1
#
_entry.id   AF-A0A7Y5NWV6-F1
#
_cell.length_a   1.000
_cell.length_b   1.000
_cell.length_c   1.000
_cell.angle_alpha   90.00
_cell.angle_beta   90.00
_cell.angle_gamma   90.00
#
_symmetry.space_group_name_H-M   'P 1'
#
loop_
_entity.id
_entity.type
_entity.pdbx_description
1 polymer ?
#
loop_
_entity_poly.entity_id
_entity_poly.type
_entity_poly.pdbx_seq_one_letter_code
_entity_poly.pdbx_strand_id
1 'polypeptide(L)'
;MLEDDDSPPSTYRGRSAIGANALRALKLLRATAASLRCRELIELGSLDEAKSLLSVLREEIDELSRLPLQVGSAKELGLLRAQERGLASQLSRAAK
;
A
#
# COMPACT_ATOMS: atom_id res chain seq x y z
N MET A 1 46.74 -21.54 -7.64
CA MET A 1 45.95 -21.38 -6.39
C MET A 1 44.66 -20.70 -6.81
N LEU A 2 43.51 -21.30 -6.51
CA LEU A 2 42.20 -20.73 -6.83
C LEU A 2 41.97 -19.49 -5.97
N GLU A 3 41.52 -18.41 -6.58
CA GLU A 3 40.93 -17.27 -5.88
C GLU A 3 39.52 -17.68 -5.45
N ASP A 4 39.27 -17.69 -4.14
CA ASP A 4 37.92 -17.87 -3.58
C ASP A 4 37.10 -16.62 -3.91
N ASP A 5 36.30 -16.71 -4.97
CA ASP A 5 35.28 -15.73 -5.35
C ASP A 5 34.15 -15.76 -4.29
N ASP A 6 34.35 -15.02 -3.20
CA ASP A 6 33.40 -14.85 -2.09
C ASP A 6 32.27 -13.87 -2.46
N SER A 7 31.78 -13.95 -3.70
CA SER A 7 30.59 -13.23 -4.14
C SER A 7 29.35 -13.95 -3.58
N PRO A 8 28.56 -13.34 -2.68
CA PRO A 8 27.36 -13.99 -2.15
C PRO A 8 26.41 -14.34 -3.30
N PRO A 9 25.81 -15.55 -3.29
CA PRO A 9 25.10 -16.07 -4.46
C PRO A 9 23.95 -15.14 -4.83
N SER A 10 23.91 -14.73 -6.11
CA SER A 10 22.87 -13.89 -6.74
C SER A 10 21.44 -14.39 -6.45
N THR A 11 21.30 -15.68 -6.15
CA THR A 11 20.08 -16.36 -5.70
C THR A 11 19.49 -15.82 -4.40
N TYR A 12 20.32 -15.35 -3.45
CA TYR A 12 19.83 -14.79 -2.18
C TYR A 12 19.18 -13.40 -2.38
N ARG A 13 19.77 -12.56 -3.25
CA ARG A 13 19.16 -11.29 -3.67
C ARG A 13 17.87 -11.51 -4.46
N GLY A 14 17.82 -12.52 -5.32
CA GLY A 14 16.62 -12.89 -6.08
C GLY A 14 15.44 -13.36 -5.20
N ARG A 15 15.68 -14.20 -4.18
CA ARG A 15 14.63 -14.65 -3.24
C ARG A 15 14.10 -13.53 -2.36
N SER A 16 14.97 -12.63 -1.90
CA SER A 16 14.59 -11.44 -1.13
C SER A 16 13.69 -10.50 -1.97
N ALA A 17 14.01 -10.32 -3.25
CA ALA A 17 13.21 -9.50 -4.17
C ALA A 17 11.82 -10.10 -4.46
N ILE A 18 11.70 -11.43 -4.58
CA ILE A 18 10.40 -12.10 -4.79
C ILE A 18 9.51 -11.94 -3.55
N GLY A 19 10.05 -12.14 -2.35
CA GLY A 19 9.31 -11.95 -1.09
C GLY A 19 8.85 -10.50 -0.89
N ALA A 20 9.73 -9.53 -1.15
CA ALA A 20 9.38 -8.10 -1.09
C ALA A 20 8.28 -7.72 -2.10
N ASN A 21 8.29 -8.33 -3.29
CA ASN A 21 7.27 -8.11 -4.31
C ASN A 21 5.90 -8.69 -3.94
N ALA A 22 5.87 -9.90 -3.41
CA ALA A 22 4.62 -10.52 -2.96
C ALA A 22 4.00 -9.70 -1.82
N LEU A 23 4.81 -9.29 -0.83
CA LEU A 23 4.34 -8.45 0.28
C LEU A 23 3.80 -7.11 -0.24
N ARG A 24 4.51 -6.46 -1.17
CA ARG A 24 4.07 -5.21 -1.78
C ARG A 24 2.76 -5.36 -2.53
N ALA A 25 2.61 -6.39 -3.35
CA ALA A 25 1.39 -6.66 -4.09
C ALA A 25 0.19 -6.90 -3.16
N LEU A 26 0.37 -7.67 -2.08
CA LEU A 26 -0.66 -7.90 -1.07
C LEU A 26 -1.08 -6.58 -0.39
N LYS A 27 -0.13 -5.71 -0.07
CA LYS A 27 -0.44 -4.40 0.52
C LYS A 27 -1.15 -3.47 -0.45
N LEU A 28 -0.73 -3.42 -1.72
CA LEU A 28 -1.43 -2.66 -2.76
C LEU A 28 -2.87 -3.14 -2.93
N LEU A 29 -3.09 -4.45 -2.95
CA LEU A 29 -4.42 -5.05 -3.04
C LEU A 29 -5.28 -4.68 -1.83
N ARG A 30 -4.73 -4.78 -0.61
CA ARG A 30 -5.42 -4.40 0.63
C ARG A 30 -5.79 -2.92 0.65
N ALA A 31 -4.86 -2.04 0.31
CA ALA A 31 -5.11 -0.60 0.24
C ALA A 31 -6.18 -0.26 -0.81
N THR A 32 -6.16 -0.94 -1.96
CA THR A 32 -7.18 -0.76 -3.00
C THR A 32 -8.56 -1.22 -2.52
N ALA A 33 -8.65 -2.41 -1.91
CA ALA A 33 -9.89 -2.93 -1.36
C ALA A 33 -10.45 -2.04 -0.23
N ALA A 34 -9.58 -1.57 0.67
CA ALA A 34 -9.95 -0.64 1.74
C ALA A 34 -10.47 0.68 1.17
N SER A 35 -9.86 1.21 0.11
CA SER A 35 -10.31 2.44 -0.55
C SER A 35 -11.71 2.29 -1.15
N LEU A 36 -11.96 1.19 -1.87
CA LEU A 36 -13.28 0.88 -2.44
C LEU A 36 -14.34 0.75 -1.35
N ARG A 37 -14.06 -0.05 -0.32
CA ARG A 37 -14.99 -0.28 0.78
C ARG A 37 -15.24 0.98 1.61
N CYS A 38 -14.24 1.83 1.80
CA CYS A 38 -14.40 3.11 2.50
C CYS A 38 -15.38 4.01 1.75
N ARG A 39 -15.28 4.06 0.42
CA ARG A 39 -16.24 4.80 -0.41
C ARG A 39 -17.66 4.28 -0.27
N GLU A 40 -17.86 2.96 -0.36
CA GLU A 40 -19.19 2.35 -0.16
C GLU A 40 -19.77 2.70 1.20
N LEU A 41 -18.97 2.65 2.26
CA LEU A 41 -19.41 3.00 3.62
C LEU A 41 -19.81 4.48 3.74
N ILE A 42 -19.09 5.39 3.06
CA ILE A 42 -19.48 6.81 2.99
C ILE A 42 -20.82 6.96 2.26
N GLU A 43 -21.00 6.29 1.12
CA GLU A 43 -22.23 6.33 0.33
C GLU A 43 -23.44 5.77 1.09
N LEU A 44 -23.22 4.75 1.93
CA LEU A 44 -24.24 4.15 2.81
C LEU A 44 -24.50 4.95 4.10
N GLY A 45 -23.71 5.99 4.39
CA GLY A 45 -23.83 6.78 5.61
C GLY A 45 -23.21 6.14 6.86
N SER A 46 -22.48 5.03 6.73
CA SER A 46 -21.75 4.36 7.81
C SER A 46 -20.42 5.07 8.11
N LEU A 47 -20.49 6.32 8.60
CA LEU A 47 -19.34 7.22 8.68
C LEU A 47 -18.27 6.76 9.70
N ASP A 48 -18.65 6.15 10.81
CA ASP A 48 -17.69 5.65 11.81
C ASP A 48 -16.85 4.48 11.28
N GLU A 49 -17.49 3.54 10.58
CA GLU A 49 -16.79 2.45 9.90
C GLU A 49 -15.89 2.97 8.79
N ALA A 50 -16.39 3.92 7.99
CA ALA A 50 -15.60 4.57 6.94
C ALA A 50 -14.36 5.28 7.52
N LYS A 51 -14.49 5.95 8.67
CA LYS A 51 -13.39 6.61 9.38
C LYS A 51 -12.34 5.61 9.88
N SER A 52 -12.79 4.50 10.46
CA SER A 52 -11.89 3.42 10.90
C SER A 52 -11.11 2.84 9.72
N LEU A 53 -11.81 2.55 8.62
CA LEU A 53 -11.19 1.99 7.42
C LEU A 53 -10.23 2.96 6.73
N LEU A 54 -10.52 4.27 6.76
CA LEU A 54 -9.62 5.30 6.28
C LEU A 54 -8.31 5.35 7.09
N SER A 55 -8.36 5.08 8.40
CA SER A 55 -7.15 4.95 9.24
C SER A 55 -6.30 3.76 8.79
N VAL A 56 -6.93 2.59 8.59
CA VAL A 56 -6.24 1.39 8.10
C VAL A 56 -5.60 1.63 6.73
N LEU A 57 -6.31 2.34 5.83
CA LEU A 57 -5.77 2.71 4.53
C LEU A 57 -4.49 3.57 4.65
N ARG A 58 -4.46 4.53 5.57
CA ARG A 58 -3.26 5.34 5.83
C ARG A 58 -2.09 4.50 6.29
N GLU A 59 -2.33 3.60 7.23
CA GLU A 59 -1.31 2.69 7.74
C GLU A 59 -0.72 1.81 6.63
N GLU A 60 -1.57 1.21 5.78
CA GLU A 60 -1.11 0.40 4.65
C GLU A 60 -0.31 1.22 3.61
N ILE A 61 -0.72 2.47 3.34
CA ILE A 61 0.03 3.40 2.46
C ILE A 61 1.39 3.75 3.06
N ASP A 62 1.46 4.01 4.36
CA ASP A 62 2.70 4.33 5.04
C ASP A 62 3.66 3.13 5.03
N GLU A 63 3.16 1.92 5.26
CA GLU A 63 3.96 0.70 5.17
C GLU A 63 4.44 0.44 3.73
N LEU A 64 3.60 0.65 2.72
CA LEU A 64 3.98 0.57 1.30
C LEU A 64 5.09 1.57 0.92
N SER A 65 5.11 2.74 1.56
CA SER A 65 6.14 3.76 1.33
C SER A 65 7.50 3.39 1.90
N ARG A 66 7.52 2.51 2.91
CA ARG A 66 8.75 1.98 3.54
C ARG A 66 9.31 0.77 2.81
N LEU A 67 8.49 0.08 2.01
CA LEU A 67 8.96 -1.03 1.19
C LEU A 67 9.83 -0.53 0.04
N PRO A 68 10.94 -1.23 -0.29
CA PRO A 68 11.83 -0.85 -1.37
C PRO A 68 11.06 -0.64 -2.68
N LEU A 69 11.26 0.52 -3.29
CA LEU A 69 10.57 0.95 -4.49
C LEU A 69 11.13 0.18 -5.70
N GLN A 70 10.33 -0.69 -6.29
CA GLN A 70 10.61 -1.19 -7.64
C GLN A 70 10.20 -0.13 -8.67
N VAL A 71 10.85 -0.13 -9.84
CA VAL A 71 10.52 0.79 -10.95
C VAL A 71 9.03 0.62 -11.30
N GLY A 72 8.26 1.72 -11.29
CA GLY A 72 6.80 1.73 -11.50
C GLY A 72 5.95 1.93 -10.22
N SER A 73 6.53 1.64 -9.05
CA SER A 73 5.79 1.64 -7.77
C SER A 73 5.47 3.01 -7.16
N ALA A 74 6.18 4.07 -7.59
CA ALA A 74 5.93 5.43 -7.11
C ALA A 74 4.58 5.98 -7.62
N LYS A 75 4.16 5.57 -8.83
CA LYS A 75 2.88 5.98 -9.41
C LYS A 75 1.70 5.37 -8.65
N GLU A 76 1.79 4.10 -8.28
CA GLU A 76 0.78 3.38 -7.52
C GLU A 76 0.60 3.99 -6.12
N LEU A 77 1.72 4.26 -5.43
CA LEU A 77 1.69 4.94 -4.14
C LEU A 77 1.08 6.35 -4.25
N GLY A 78 1.42 7.10 -5.31
CA GLY A 78 0.85 8.41 -5.59
C GLY A 78 -0.66 8.37 -5.81
N LEU A 79 -1.16 7.36 -6.55
CA LEU A 79 -2.58 7.13 -6.77
C LEU A 79 -3.29 6.82 -5.45
N LEU A 80 -2.78 5.90 -4.64
CA LEU A 80 -3.36 5.53 -3.35
C LEU A 80 -3.43 6.73 -2.39
N ARG A 81 -2.37 7.56 -2.34
CA ARG A 81 -2.37 8.81 -1.56
C ARG A 81 -3.38 9.84 -2.06
N ALA A 82 -3.63 9.91 -3.36
CA ALA A 82 -4.67 10.77 -3.91
C ALA A 82 -6.07 10.26 -3.53
N GLN A 83 -6.29 8.94 -3.60
CA GLN A 83 -7.53 8.28 -3.20
C GLN A 83 -7.83 8.48 -1.72
N GLU A 84 -6.86 8.23 -0.83
CA GLU A 84 -7.00 8.44 0.62
C GLU A 84 -7.44 9.87 0.94
N ARG A 85 -6.79 10.88 0.36
CA ARG A 85 -7.17 12.29 0.57
C ARG A 85 -8.55 12.62 0.02
N GLY A 86 -8.93 12.01 -1.11
CA GLY A 86 -10.26 12.13 -1.69
C GLY A 86 -11.34 11.59 -0.75
N LEU A 87 -11.13 10.39 -0.20
CA LEU A 87 -12.03 9.75 0.76
C LEU A 87 -12.12 10.54 2.06
N ALA A 88 -10.99 11.01 2.60
CA ALA A 88 -10.97 11.89 3.77
C ALA A 88 -11.83 13.15 3.57
N SER A 89 -11.74 13.75 2.38
CA SER A 89 -12.52 14.92 2.02
C SER A 89 -14.01 14.62 1.87
N GLN A 90 -14.37 13.46 1.30
CA GLN A 90 -15.76 13.01 1.18
C GLN A 90 -16.37 12.74 2.56
N LEU A 91 -15.66 12.01 3.40
CA LEU A 91 -16.08 11.69 4.77
C LEU A 91 -16.33 12.98 5.57
N SER A 92 -15.41 13.95 5.50
CA SER A 92 -15.57 15.24 6.18
C SER A 92 -16.76 16.05 5.68
N ARG A 93 -17.20 15.87 4.43
CA ARG A 93 -18.41 16.51 3.89
C ARG A 93 -19.67 15.78 4.30
N ALA A 94 -19.63 14.45 4.37
CA ALA A 94 -20.78 13.62 4.76
C ALA A 94 -21.09 13.69 6.26
N ALA A 95 -20.11 14.04 7.10
CA ALA A 95 -20.27 14.21 8.54
C ALA A 95 -20.81 15.59 8.98
N LYS A 96 -21.17 16.47 8.03
CA LYS A 96 -21.78 17.78 8.28
C LYS A 96 -23.27 17.73 8.02
#